data_AF-A0A9N9RUY3-F1
#
_entry.id   AF-A0A9N9RUY3-F1
#
_cell.length_a   1.000
_cell.length_b   1.000
_cell.length_c   1.000
_cell.angle_alpha   90.00
_cell.angle_beta   90.00
_cell.angle_gamma   90.00
#
_symmetry.space_group_name_H-M   'P 1'
#
loop_
_entity.id
_entity.type
_entity.pdbx_description
1 polymer ?
#
loop_
_entity_poly.entity_id
_entity_poly.type
_entity_poly.pdbx_seq_one_letter_code
_entity_poly.pdbx_strand_id
1 'polypeptide(L)'
;MAFYIDHSRFIGYRCVELHFVALRYVQLFIDHSRFIGYRCVELHFVALRYVQLFIDYSRFIGYRCVELHFVALRYVQLFIDHSRFIGYRCVELHFVALRYVQLFIDYIRFIDYRCVELHFAALRYVQLFIDYSRFIGYSATKWSSTHQ
;
A
#
# COMPACT_ATOMS: atom_id res chain seq x y z
N MET A 1 1.28 18.58 2.20
CA MET A 1 -0.05 18.30 2.77
C MET A 1 0.11 17.18 3.77
N ALA A 2 -0.37 17.38 5.00
CA ALA A 2 -0.31 16.38 6.06
C ALA A 2 -1.74 16.03 6.47
N PHE A 3 -2.05 14.74 6.55
CA PHE A 3 -3.34 14.23 7.00
C PHE A 3 -3.11 13.27 8.17
N TYR A 4 -3.94 13.38 9.19
CA TYR A 4 -3.96 12.49 10.34
C TYR A 4 -5.36 11.92 10.48
N ILE A 5 -5.48 10.60 10.45
CA ILE A 5 -6.75 9.89 10.61
C ILE A 5 -6.58 8.91 11.76
N ASP A 6 -7.32 9.13 12.83
CA ASP A 6 -7.40 8.24 13.98
C ASP A 6 -8.85 7.83 14.21
N HIS A 7 -9.10 6.53 14.09
CA HIS A 7 -10.41 5.97 14.39
C HIS A 7 -10.28 4.66 15.17
N SER A 8 -11.01 4.58 16.28
CA SER A 8 -11.10 3.36 17.08
C SER A 8 -11.80 2.22 16.32
N ARG A 9 -12.84 2.50 15.53
CA ARG A 9 -13.48 1.52 14.66
C ARG A 9 -13.96 2.17 13.39
N PHE A 10 -13.55 1.61 12.26
CA PHE A 10 -14.04 1.98 10.95
C PHE A 10 -14.67 0.75 10.29
N ILE A 11 -15.92 0.89 9.84
CA ILE A 11 -16.69 -0.21 9.25
C ILE A 11 -17.17 0.23 7.87
N GLY A 12 -16.52 -0.31 6.83
CA GLY A 12 -16.96 -0.21 5.45
C GLY A 12 -16.71 1.13 4.79
N TYR A 13 -15.84 1.16 3.79
CA TYR A 13 -15.73 2.27 2.84
C TYR A 13 -15.72 1.74 1.41
N ARG A 14 -16.39 2.47 0.52
CA ARG A 14 -16.35 2.21 -0.91
C ARG A 14 -15.90 3.46 -1.64
N CYS A 15 -14.76 3.36 -2.30
CA CYS A 15 -14.29 4.32 -3.27
C CYS A 15 -14.50 3.76 -4.68
N VAL A 16 -14.98 4.59 -5.59
CA VAL A 16 -15.04 4.24 -7.00
C VAL A 16 -13.73 4.66 -7.65
N GLU A 17 -13.35 5.92 -7.52
CA GLU A 17 -12.22 6.48 -8.24
C GLU A 17 -11.62 7.64 -7.45
N LEU A 18 -10.29 7.66 -7.29
CA LEU A 18 -9.57 8.83 -6.79
C LEU A 18 -8.33 9.06 -7.66
N HIS A 19 -8.17 10.32 -8.07
CA HIS A 19 -7.02 10.79 -8.85
C HIS A 19 -6.29 11.89 -8.10
N PHE A 20 -4.99 11.73 -7.92
CA PHE A 20 -4.12 12.76 -7.37
C PHE A 20 -3.05 13.13 -8.39
N VAL A 21 -2.90 14.43 -8.65
CA VAL A 21 -1.93 14.95 -9.61
C VAL A 21 -0.99 15.94 -8.92
N ALA A 22 0.32 15.77 -9.16
CA ALA A 22 1.38 16.73 -8.83
C ALA A 22 1.47 17.11 -7.34
N LEU A 23 1.50 16.12 -6.44
CA LEU A 23 1.75 16.39 -5.03
C LEU A 23 3.26 16.39 -4.72
N ARG A 24 3.76 17.54 -4.24
CA ARG A 24 5.18 17.70 -3.94
C ARG A 24 5.58 17.08 -2.60
N TYR A 25 4.72 17.23 -1.59
CA TYR A 25 4.91 16.68 -0.25
C TYR A 25 3.60 16.12 0.28
N VAL A 26 3.56 14.83 0.55
CA VAL A 26 2.41 14.14 1.14
C VAL A 26 2.90 13.41 2.39
N GLN A 27 2.26 13.71 3.50
CA GLN A 27 2.38 12.97 4.74
C GLN A 27 0.98 12.47 5.10
N LEU A 28 0.85 11.17 5.34
CA LEU A 28 -0.38 10.55 5.78
C LEU A 28 -0.06 9.66 6.97
N PHE A 29 -0.73 9.92 8.08
CA PHE A 29 -0.69 9.07 9.25
C PHE A 29 -2.08 8.49 9.46
N ILE A 30 -2.16 7.17 9.48
CA ILE A 30 -3.39 6.43 9.72
C ILE A 30 -3.14 5.52 10.92
N ASP A 31 -3.94 5.70 11.97
CA ASP A 31 -4.01 4.77 13.10
C ASP A 31 -5.45 4.28 13.22
N HIS A 32 -5.64 2.95 13.10
CA HIS A 32 -6.93 2.35 13.45
C HIS A 32 -6.78 1.14 14.36
N SER A 33 -7.55 1.15 15.45
CA SER A 33 -7.65 -0.02 16.31
C SER A 33 -8.37 -1.17 15.61
N ARG A 34 -9.43 -0.90 14.84
CA ARG A 34 -10.13 -1.92 14.04
C ARG A 34 -10.62 -1.34 12.73
N PHE A 35 -10.10 -1.88 11.64
CA PHE A 35 -10.54 -1.56 10.30
C PHE A 35 -11.22 -2.78 9.68
N ILE A 36 -12.49 -2.64 9.28
CA ILE A 36 -13.28 -3.73 8.69
C ILE A 36 -13.79 -3.28 7.33
N GLY A 37 -13.18 -3.81 6.27
CA GLY A 37 -13.67 -3.71 4.90
C GLY A 37 -13.39 -2.36 4.21
N TYR A 38 -12.44 -2.37 3.29
CA TYR A 38 -12.26 -1.31 2.29
C TYR A 38 -12.43 -1.90 0.90
N ARG A 39 -13.18 -1.19 0.05
CA ARG A 39 -13.22 -1.50 -1.38
C ARG A 39 -12.89 -0.25 -2.18
N CYS A 40 -11.85 -0.33 -3.02
CA CYS A 40 -11.62 0.63 -4.08
C CYS A 40 -11.63 -0.05 -5.43
N VAL A 41 -12.20 0.62 -6.43
CA VAL A 41 -12.10 0.17 -7.82
C VAL A 41 -10.80 0.71 -8.38
N GLU A 42 -10.60 2.02 -8.36
CA GLU A 42 -9.50 2.64 -9.09
C GLU A 42 -8.80 3.74 -8.26
N LEU A 43 -7.47 3.70 -8.21
CA LEU A 43 -6.62 4.70 -7.53
C LEU A 43 -5.43 5.07 -8.41
N HIS A 44 -5.33 6.35 -8.76
CA HIS A 44 -4.28 6.86 -9.64
C HIS A 44 -3.53 8.01 -8.98
N PHE A 45 -2.22 7.87 -8.95
CA PHE A 45 -1.30 8.88 -8.46
C PHE A 45 -0.31 9.25 -9.56
N VAL A 46 -0.27 10.54 -9.88
CA VAL A 46 0.63 11.09 -10.90
C VAL A 46 1.58 12.10 -10.28
N ALA A 47 2.88 11.88 -10.46
CA ALA A 47 3.98 12.73 -10.06
C ALA A 47 4.00 13.07 -8.55
N LEU A 48 4.37 12.08 -7.73
CA LEU A 48 4.61 12.28 -6.30
C LEU A 48 6.12 12.38 -6.02
N ARG A 49 6.56 13.50 -5.42
CA ARG A 49 8.00 13.73 -5.19
C ARG A 49 8.48 13.24 -3.84
N TYR A 50 7.77 13.58 -2.77
CA TYR A 50 8.05 13.14 -1.41
C TYR A 50 6.77 12.60 -0.78
N VAL A 51 6.78 11.32 -0.47
CA VAL A 51 5.65 10.61 0.12
C VAL A 51 6.15 9.92 1.38
N GLN A 52 5.52 10.25 2.51
CA GLN A 52 5.68 9.52 3.76
C GLN A 52 4.32 9.02 4.19
N LEU A 53 4.21 7.71 4.35
CA LEU A 53 2.99 7.03 4.78
C LEU A 53 3.32 6.23 6.03
N PHE A 54 2.57 6.48 7.10
CA PHE A 54 2.61 5.74 8.34
C PHE A 54 1.23 5.12 8.56
N ILE A 55 1.18 3.80 8.66
CA ILE A 55 -0.05 3.06 8.80
C ILE A 55 0.11 2.10 9.97
N ASP A 56 -0.64 2.33 11.04
CA ASP A 56 -0.75 1.43 12.19
C ASP A 56 -2.16 0.83 12.23
N TYR A 57 -2.24 -0.49 12.25
CA TYR A 57 -3.48 -1.21 12.49
C TYR A 57 -3.31 -2.29 13.55
N SER A 58 -4.10 -2.20 14.62
CA SER A 58 -4.19 -3.31 15.57
C SER A 58 -4.93 -4.50 14.96
N ARG A 59 -6.00 -4.27 14.20
CA ARG A 59 -6.73 -5.32 13.47
C ARG A 59 -7.26 -4.80 12.15
N PHE A 60 -6.76 -5.38 11.06
CA PHE A 60 -7.22 -5.11 9.72
C PHE A 60 -7.94 -6.35 9.16
N ILE A 61 -9.19 -6.19 8.72
CA ILE A 61 -10.02 -7.27 8.18
C ILE A 61 -10.54 -6.83 6.81
N GLY A 62 -9.86 -7.32 5.77
CA GLY A 62 -10.29 -7.23 4.37
C GLY A 62 -10.02 -5.90 3.68
N TYR A 63 -9.07 -5.93 2.74
CA TYR A 63 -8.87 -4.89 1.73
C TYR A 63 -9.15 -5.48 0.35
N ARG A 64 -9.92 -4.78 -0.48
CA ARG A 64 -10.02 -5.10 -1.91
C ARG A 64 -9.76 -3.87 -2.76
N CYS A 65 -8.77 -3.96 -3.62
CA CYS A 65 -8.53 -3.03 -4.71
C CYS A 65 -8.61 -3.77 -6.05
N VAL A 66 -9.18 -3.13 -7.07
CA VAL A 66 -9.13 -3.65 -8.44
C VAL A 66 -7.84 -3.14 -9.08
N GLU A 67 -7.69 -1.82 -9.19
CA GLU A 67 -6.56 -1.20 -9.89
C GLU A 67 -5.88 -0.10 -9.07
N LEU A 68 -4.54 -0.14 -9.04
CA LEU A 68 -3.68 0.84 -8.40
C LEU A 68 -2.55 1.24 -9.37
N HIS A 69 -2.53 2.51 -9.76
CA HIS A 69 -1.58 3.05 -10.72
C HIS A 69 -0.76 4.19 -10.13
N PHE A 70 0.57 4.06 -10.22
CA PHE A 70 1.51 5.09 -9.81
C PHE A 70 2.42 5.48 -10.98
N VAL A 71 2.30 6.75 -11.38
CA VAL A 71 3.07 7.35 -12.47
C VAL A 71 4.08 8.33 -11.88
N ALA A 72 5.33 7.88 -11.75
CA ALA A 72 6.46 8.64 -11.21
C ALA A 72 6.41 8.98 -9.69
N LEU A 73 7.18 8.22 -8.94
CA LEU A 73 7.46 8.35 -7.51
C LEU A 73 8.96 8.57 -7.32
N ARG A 74 9.38 9.62 -6.61
CA ARG A 74 10.82 9.96 -6.50
C ARG A 74 11.46 9.73 -5.13
N TYR A 75 10.67 9.81 -4.06
CA TYR A 75 11.08 9.46 -2.70
C TYR A 75 9.84 8.95 -1.98
N VAL A 76 9.84 7.67 -1.65
CA VAL A 76 8.74 7.03 -0.93
C VAL A 76 9.28 6.36 0.32
N GLN A 77 8.72 6.73 1.45
CA GLN A 77 8.89 6.03 2.72
C GLN A 77 7.53 5.53 3.17
N LEU A 78 7.43 4.23 3.39
CA LEU A 78 6.22 3.58 3.88
C LEU A 78 6.59 2.78 5.12
N PHE A 79 5.90 3.07 6.20
CA PHE A 79 5.97 2.34 7.46
C PHE A 79 4.60 1.74 7.73
N ILE A 80 4.58 0.42 7.85
CA ILE A 80 3.38 -0.35 8.11
C ILE A 80 3.65 -1.19 9.37
N ASP A 81 2.85 -0.97 10.41
CA ASP A 81 2.81 -1.82 11.60
C ASP A 81 1.43 -2.45 11.75
N HIS A 82 1.39 -3.78 11.77
CA HIS A 82 0.15 -4.55 11.88
C HIS A 82 0.23 -5.65 12.95
N SER A 83 -0.61 -5.54 13.98
CA SER A 83 -0.70 -6.62 14.96
C SER A 83 -1.47 -7.85 14.43
N ARG A 84 -2.50 -7.62 13.60
CA ARG A 84 -3.28 -8.69 12.94
C ARG A 84 -3.83 -8.23 11.60
N PHE A 85 -3.41 -8.89 10.54
CA PHE A 85 -3.86 -8.63 9.18
C PHE A 85 -4.58 -9.84 8.59
N ILE A 86 -5.86 -9.67 8.24
CA ILE A 86 -6.75 -10.70 7.72
C ILE A 86 -7.22 -10.29 6.32
N GLY A 87 -6.42 -10.65 5.31
CA GLY A 87 -6.80 -10.61 3.90
C GLY A 87 -6.57 -9.28 3.18
N TYR A 88 -5.65 -9.32 2.21
CA TYR A 88 -5.48 -8.30 1.17
C TYR A 88 -5.77 -8.92 -0.19
N ARG A 89 -6.57 -8.25 -1.02
CA ARG A 89 -6.71 -8.61 -2.42
C ARG A 89 -6.53 -7.39 -3.33
N CYS A 90 -5.54 -7.47 -4.20
CA CYS A 90 -5.41 -6.56 -5.34
C CYS A 90 -5.45 -7.35 -6.66
N VAL A 91 -6.10 -6.81 -7.68
CA VAL A 91 -6.12 -7.42 -9.01
C VAL A 91 -4.90 -6.92 -9.77
N GLU A 92 -4.72 -5.61 -9.88
CA GLU A 92 -3.66 -5.00 -10.69
C GLU A 92 -2.92 -3.89 -9.94
N LEU A 93 -1.59 -4.00 -9.91
CA LEU A 93 -0.68 -3.00 -9.37
C LEU A 93 0.35 -2.59 -10.43
N HIS A 94 0.33 -1.31 -10.82
CA HIS A 94 1.20 -0.76 -11.85
C HIS A 94 2.04 0.39 -11.32
N PHE A 95 3.36 0.24 -11.46
CA PHE A 95 4.33 1.27 -11.13
C PHE A 95 5.18 1.61 -12.35
N VAL A 96 5.05 2.84 -12.84
CA VAL A 96 5.74 3.28 -14.06
C VAL A 96 7.18 3.71 -13.78
N ALA A 97 7.40 4.47 -12.70
CA ALA A 97 8.74 4.93 -12.33
C ALA A 97 8.83 5.14 -10.83
N LEU A 98 9.77 4.45 -10.19
CA LEU A 98 10.08 4.54 -8.77
C LEU A 98 11.57 4.85 -8.61
N ARG A 99 11.87 6.00 -8.02
CA ARG A 99 13.22 6.37 -7.57
C ARG A 99 13.17 6.39 -6.05
N TYR A 100 14.12 5.74 -5.40
CA TYR A 100 14.27 5.69 -3.93
C TYR A 100 13.00 5.31 -3.16
N VAL A 101 12.88 4.01 -2.87
CA VAL A 101 11.80 3.45 -2.07
C VAL A 101 12.40 2.81 -0.82
N GLN A 102 11.86 3.18 0.34
CA GLN A 102 12.12 2.52 1.61
C GLN A 102 10.81 2.00 2.17
N LEU A 103 10.75 0.69 2.40
CA LEU A 103 9.59 0.01 2.96
C LEU A 103 10.01 -0.65 4.27
N PHE A 104 9.27 -0.35 5.32
CA PHE A 104 9.37 -1.01 6.62
C PHE A 104 8.01 -1.62 6.93
N ILE A 105 8.00 -2.93 7.10
CA ILE A 105 6.78 -3.68 7.37
C ILE A 105 7.03 -4.54 8.60
N ASP A 106 6.27 -4.31 9.65
CA ASP A 106 6.21 -5.18 10.83
C ASP A 106 4.82 -5.84 10.88
N TYR A 107 4.80 -7.17 11.02
CA TYR A 107 3.56 -7.87 11.32
C TYR A 107 3.70 -8.98 12.34
N ILE A 108 2.83 -8.94 13.35
CA ILE A 108 2.74 -10.01 14.35
C ILE A 108 1.99 -11.20 13.75
N ARG A 109 0.87 -10.99 13.04
CA ARG A 109 0.11 -12.08 12.40
C ARG A 109 -0.43 -11.67 11.04
N PHE A 110 -0.02 -12.41 10.01
CA PHE A 110 -0.46 -12.24 8.64
C PHE A 110 -1.12 -13.52 8.11
N ILE A 111 -2.35 -13.41 7.60
CA ILE A 111 -3.17 -14.58 7.21
C ILE A 111 -3.32 -14.77 5.70
N ASP A 112 -3.38 -13.71 4.89
CA ASP A 112 -3.52 -13.86 3.44
C ASP A 112 -3.21 -12.57 2.66
N TYR A 113 -2.39 -12.71 1.61
CA TYR A 113 -2.11 -11.69 0.60
C TYR A 113 -2.32 -12.29 -0.78
N ARG A 114 -3.13 -11.62 -1.59
CA ARG A 114 -3.30 -11.98 -3.01
C ARG A 114 -3.14 -10.77 -3.91
N CYS A 115 -2.19 -10.85 -4.83
CA CYS A 115 -2.03 -9.93 -5.96
C CYS A 115 -2.07 -10.72 -7.26
N VAL A 116 -2.93 -10.34 -8.21
CA VAL A 116 -3.09 -11.10 -9.46
C VAL A 116 -2.00 -10.71 -10.46
N GLU A 117 -1.84 -9.41 -10.70
CA GLU A 117 -0.85 -8.86 -11.62
C GLU A 117 -0.05 -7.71 -10.98
N LEU A 118 1.27 -7.77 -11.12
CA LEU A 118 2.20 -6.78 -10.59
C LEU A 118 3.19 -6.37 -11.68
N HIS A 119 3.22 -5.07 -11.99
CA HIS A 119 4.02 -4.50 -13.08
C HIS A 119 4.92 -3.36 -12.60
N PHE A 120 6.20 -3.45 -12.93
CA PHE A 120 7.18 -2.38 -12.71
C PHE A 120 7.92 -2.05 -14.01
N ALA A 121 7.89 -0.79 -14.42
CA ALA A 121 8.57 -0.34 -15.65
C ALA A 121 9.94 0.32 -15.39
N ALA A 122 10.18 0.90 -14.22
CA ALA A 122 11.49 1.44 -13.83
C ALA A 122 11.66 1.52 -12.31
N LEU A 123 12.64 0.79 -11.78
CA LEU A 123 13.03 0.76 -10.37
C LEU A 123 14.52 1.03 -10.27
N ARG A 124 14.93 2.06 -9.51
CA ARG A 124 16.36 2.40 -9.40
C ARG A 124 16.99 2.09 -8.04
N TYR A 125 16.24 2.26 -6.95
CA TYR A 125 16.72 2.01 -5.58
C TYR A 125 15.56 1.58 -4.68
N VAL A 126 15.64 0.38 -4.11
CA VAL A 126 14.64 -0.18 -3.20
C VAL A 126 15.34 -0.76 -1.98
N GLN A 127 14.86 -0.40 -0.80
CA GLN A 127 15.20 -1.05 0.45
C GLN A 127 13.91 -1.57 1.10
N LEU A 128 13.95 -2.81 1.55
CA LEU A 128 12.82 -3.51 2.15
C LEU A 128 13.30 -4.13 3.45
N PHE A 129 12.64 -3.76 4.55
CA PHE A 129 12.83 -4.34 5.87
C PHE A 129 11.51 -4.97 6.30
N ILE A 130 11.53 -6.26 6.59
CA ILE A 130 10.37 -7.00 7.04
C ILE A 130 10.72 -7.68 8.35
N ASP A 131 9.94 -7.42 9.39
CA ASP A 131 9.91 -8.21 10.62
C ASP A 131 8.58 -8.96 10.70
N TYR A 132 8.63 -10.22 11.10
CA TYR A 132 7.43 -11.01 11.26
C TYR A 132 7.54 -12.12 12.29
N SER A 133 6.47 -12.26 13.09
CA SER A 133 6.39 -13.34 14.07
C SER A 133 5.62 -14.57 13.56
N ARG A 134 4.58 -14.39 12.72
CA ARG A 134 3.79 -15.49 12.12
C ARG A 134 3.20 -15.12 10.77
N PHE A 135 3.53 -15.92 9.75
CA PHE A 135 3.09 -15.75 8.37
C PHE A 135 2.36 -17.02 7.88
N ILE A 136 1.16 -16.87 7.33
CA ILE A 136 0.41 -17.95 6.71
C ILE A 136 0.00 -17.44 5.32
N GLY A 137 0.66 -17.90 4.25
CA GLY A 137 0.20 -17.72 2.87
C GLY A 137 0.55 -16.39 2.16
N TYR A 138 1.28 -16.51 1.05
CA TYR A 138 1.48 -15.49 0.02
C TYR A 138 1.12 -16.10 -1.33
N SER A 139 0.39 -15.38 -2.19
CA SER A 139 0.21 -15.78 -3.59
C SER A 139 0.26 -14.58 -4.53
N ALA A 140 1.21 -14.63 -5.46
CA ALA A 140 1.27 -13.76 -6.63
C ALA A 140 1.24 -14.61 -7.89
N THR A 141 0.33 -14.31 -8.81
CA THR A 141 0.11 -15.15 -10.00
C THR A 141 0.85 -14.69 -11.24
N LYS A 142 1.21 -13.41 -11.34
CA LYS A 142 1.87 -12.85 -12.52
C LYS A 142 2.73 -11.63 -12.14
N TRP A 143 4.00 -11.67 -12.54
CA TRP A 143 4.98 -10.62 -12.28
C TRP A 143 5.74 -10.31 -13.57
N SER A 144 5.92 -9.02 -13.86
CA SER A 144 6.86 -8.59 -14.90
C SER A 144 7.58 -7.31 -14.48
N SER A 145 8.89 -7.29 -14.69
CA SER A 145 9.71 -6.09 -14.59
C SER A 145 10.36 -5.81 -15.93
N THR A 146 10.31 -4.55 -16.36
CA THR A 146 11.18 -4.04 -17.42
C THR A 146 12.25 -3.20 -16.73
N HIS A 147 13.51 -3.59 -16.88
CA HIS A 147 14.64 -2.79 -16.44
C HIS A 147 15.17 -2.01 -17.65
N GLN A 148 15.06 -0.68 -17.60
CA GLN A 148 15.79 0.23 -18.49
C GLN A 148 16.88 0.97 -17.69
#